data_AF-A0A2A5HHB5-F1
#
_entry.id   AF-A0A2A5HHB5-F1
#
_cell.length_a   1.000
_cell.length_b   1.000
_cell.length_c   1.000
_cell.angle_alpha   90.00
_cell.angle_beta   90.00
_cell.angle_gamma   90.00
#
_symmetry.space_group_name_H-M   'P 1'
#
loop_
_entity.id
_entity.type
_entity.pdbx_description
1 polymer ?
#
loop_
_entity_poly.entity_id
_entity_poly.type
_entity_poly.pdbx_seq_one_letter_code
_entity_poly.pdbx_strand_id
1 'polypeptide(L)'
;MDYDFLREDSSCASSGNPAGVTRIQAYDQAAWLDDLRDIAGLSAQLGVSNIIGIDVYNEPWDYSWAEWKSLVESAYTAINEVNPNLLVFVEGIGGSHDNQDGTPDTKTDTPHGDLGTNPNWGENLFEMGTNPLTIPKERLVLSPHTYGPSVFQQTMFMDPAQPECTGLEGEEAGNLNCNLVIDPARLTPGWEEHFGYLRDQGYAMVIGEFGGNWDWPTNASSGDRQIWSHITPGVVDGQWQEAFADYMISKNIQGCYWGMNPESGDTGGWYGHAYDPVSNTGGWGTWEAFDARKTNLLNRLWGQ
;
A
#
# COMPACT_ATOMS: atom_id res chain seq x y z
N MET A 1 23.41 -1.12 9.03
CA MET A 1 23.61 0.01 8.13
C MET A 1 23.82 1.23 9.00
N ASP A 2 24.93 1.95 8.84
CA ASP A 2 25.07 3.28 9.44
C ASP A 2 24.33 4.24 8.51
N TYR A 3 23.10 4.59 8.87
CA TYR A 3 22.35 5.62 8.15
C TYR A 3 22.90 6.99 8.55
N ASP A 4 23.20 7.83 7.56
CA ASP A 4 23.63 9.22 7.79
C ASP A 4 22.51 10.05 8.45
N PHE A 5 21.25 9.66 8.26
CA PHE A 5 20.07 10.27 8.85
C PHE A 5 19.08 9.18 9.27
N LEU A 6 18.64 9.23 10.52
CA LEU A 6 17.59 8.38 11.05
C LEU A 6 16.24 9.09 10.91
N ARG A 7 15.19 8.32 10.59
CA ARG A 7 13.81 8.85 10.50
C ARG A 7 13.43 9.52 11.81
N GLU A 8 13.83 8.93 12.92
CA GLU A 8 13.56 9.32 14.30
C GLU A 8 14.18 10.67 14.68
N ASP A 9 15.15 11.18 13.90
CA ASP A 9 15.81 12.48 14.09
C ASP A 9 15.29 13.57 13.12
N SER A 10 14.40 13.21 12.19
CA SER A 10 13.88 14.13 11.16
C SER A 10 12.39 14.43 11.36
N SER A 11 11.97 15.66 11.04
CA SER A 11 10.55 16.02 11.01
C SER A 11 10.21 17.00 9.89
N CYS A 12 9.02 16.79 9.30
CA CYS A 12 8.38 17.71 8.37
C CYS A 12 7.43 18.71 9.05
N ALA A 13 7.20 18.59 10.36
CA ALA A 13 6.39 19.53 11.11
C ALA A 13 7.20 20.78 11.49
N SER A 14 6.61 21.96 11.27
CA SER A 14 7.22 23.25 11.63
C SER A 14 7.30 23.49 13.15
N SER A 15 6.50 22.75 13.93
CA SER A 15 6.43 22.85 15.39
C SER A 15 5.93 21.53 16.00
N GLY A 16 5.94 21.40 17.32
CA GLY A 16 5.49 20.17 18.02
C GLY A 16 6.50 19.02 18.00
N ASN A 17 7.73 19.28 17.57
CA ASN A 17 8.75 18.24 17.42
C ASN A 17 9.26 17.72 18.79
N PRO A 18 9.40 16.39 18.96
CA PRO A 18 10.04 15.80 20.12
C PRO A 18 11.45 16.34 20.34
N ALA A 19 11.92 16.36 21.60
CA ALA A 19 13.24 16.92 21.95
C ALA A 19 14.43 16.21 21.28
N GLY A 20 14.24 14.98 20.81
CA GLY A 20 15.26 14.20 20.09
C GLY A 20 15.33 14.48 18.58
N VAL A 21 14.39 15.25 18.03
CA VAL A 21 14.38 15.61 16.61
C VAL A 21 15.24 16.86 16.40
N THR A 22 16.34 16.70 15.68
CA THR A 22 17.28 17.80 15.40
C THR A 22 17.23 18.29 13.96
N ARG A 23 16.67 17.51 13.03
CA ARG A 23 16.56 17.85 11.60
C ARG A 23 15.13 18.21 11.20
N ILE A 24 14.81 19.50 11.22
CA ILE A 24 13.48 20.01 10.85
C ILE A 24 13.51 20.53 9.41
N GLN A 25 12.68 19.93 8.55
CA GLN A 25 12.46 20.33 7.16
C GLN A 25 10.97 20.52 6.94
N ALA A 26 10.45 21.66 7.40
CA ALA A 26 9.02 21.93 7.34
C ALA A 26 8.49 21.76 5.91
N TYR A 27 7.47 20.93 5.75
CA TYR A 27 6.84 20.65 4.47
C TYR A 27 5.33 20.69 4.67
N ASP A 28 4.71 21.75 4.18
CA ASP A 28 3.29 22.01 4.35
C ASP A 28 2.52 21.77 3.06
N GLN A 29 1.20 21.91 3.14
CA GLN A 29 0.32 21.74 1.98
C GLN A 29 0.68 22.72 0.84
N ALA A 30 1.14 23.93 1.14
CA ALA A 30 1.47 24.90 0.09
C ALA A 30 2.70 24.44 -0.70
N ALA A 31 3.75 23.98 -0.01
CA ALA A 31 4.93 23.39 -0.64
C ALA A 31 4.57 22.15 -1.48
N TRP A 32 3.73 21.27 -0.94
CA TRP A 32 3.24 20.09 -1.68
C TRP A 32 2.48 20.46 -2.96
N LEU A 33 1.57 21.44 -2.89
CA LEU A 33 0.83 21.90 -4.07
C LEU A 33 1.77 22.56 -5.11
N ASP A 34 2.82 23.24 -4.68
CA ASP A 34 3.83 23.81 -5.59
C ASP A 34 4.66 22.70 -6.27
N ASP A 35 5.05 21.66 -5.54
CA ASP A 35 5.72 20.49 -6.12
C ASP A 35 4.82 19.79 -7.16
N LEU A 36 3.52 19.66 -6.89
CA LEU A 36 2.56 19.10 -7.84
C LEU A 36 2.43 19.95 -9.11
N ARG A 37 2.51 21.29 -9.01
CA ARG A 37 2.54 22.18 -10.19
C ARG A 37 3.81 21.96 -11.01
N ASP A 38 4.95 21.81 -10.36
CA ASP A 38 6.22 21.55 -11.04
C ASP A 38 6.19 20.20 -11.77
N ILE A 39 5.71 19.15 -11.10
CA ILE A 39 5.54 17.81 -11.69
C ILE A 39 4.55 17.86 -12.87
N ALA A 40 3.46 18.61 -12.77
CA ALA A 40 2.47 18.75 -13.85
C ALA A 40 3.08 19.35 -15.14
N GLY A 41 4.13 20.17 -15.01
CA GLY A 41 4.89 20.74 -16.12
C GLY A 41 5.96 19.81 -16.71
N LEU A 42 6.29 18.70 -16.06
CA LEU A 42 7.47 17.88 -16.37
C LEU A 42 7.46 17.30 -17.79
N SER A 43 6.30 16.84 -18.26
CA SER A 43 6.16 16.29 -19.62
C SER A 43 6.60 17.29 -20.71
N ALA A 44 6.19 18.55 -20.58
CA ALA A 44 6.57 19.62 -21.50
C ALA A 44 8.06 19.98 -21.37
N GLN A 45 8.59 20.03 -20.14
CA GLN A 45 10.00 20.33 -19.89
C GLN A 45 10.93 19.27 -20.48
N LEU A 46 10.56 17.99 -20.36
CA LEU A 46 11.33 16.87 -20.88
C LEU A 46 11.08 16.62 -22.37
N GLY A 47 10.05 17.22 -22.97
CA GLY A 47 9.66 16.98 -24.35
C GLY A 47 9.13 15.56 -24.60
N VAL A 48 8.45 14.98 -23.61
CA VAL A 48 7.92 13.61 -23.66
C VAL A 48 6.41 13.58 -23.57
N SER A 49 5.80 12.55 -24.15
CA SER A 49 4.33 12.38 -24.20
C SER A 49 3.83 11.13 -23.46
N ASN A 50 4.71 10.44 -22.74
CA ASN A 50 4.41 9.17 -22.06
C ASN A 50 4.18 9.32 -20.54
N ILE A 51 4.15 10.55 -20.02
CA ILE A 51 3.67 10.83 -18.65
C ILE A 51 2.15 11.01 -18.74
N ILE A 52 1.41 10.07 -18.15
CA ILE A 52 -0.05 10.00 -18.29
C ILE A 52 -0.81 10.70 -17.16
N GLY A 53 -0.17 10.88 -16.00
CA GLY A 53 -0.82 11.41 -14.81
C GLY A 53 0.14 11.56 -13.64
N ILE A 54 -0.43 11.94 -12.50
CA ILE A 54 0.26 12.10 -11.21
C ILE A 54 -0.53 11.33 -10.17
N ASP A 55 0.15 10.42 -9.46
CA ASP A 55 -0.34 9.92 -8.18
C ASP A 55 -0.01 10.95 -7.10
N VAL A 56 -1.04 11.49 -6.46
CA VAL A 56 -0.92 12.76 -5.71
C VAL A 56 -0.22 12.60 -4.37
N TYR A 57 -0.29 11.42 -3.77
CA TYR A 57 0.38 11.10 -2.52
C TYR A 57 0.34 9.58 -2.28
N ASN A 58 1.50 9.01 -1.94
CA ASN A 58 1.63 7.58 -1.68
C ASN A 58 1.09 7.20 -0.29
N GLU A 59 0.20 6.23 -0.23
CA GLU A 59 -0.35 5.61 0.98
C GLU A 59 -0.81 6.61 2.05
N PRO A 60 -1.81 7.47 1.77
CA PRO A 60 -2.51 8.17 2.82
C PRO A 60 -3.05 7.13 3.81
N TRP A 61 -2.67 7.22 5.08
CA TRP A 61 -3.06 6.22 6.07
C TRP A 61 -3.62 6.82 7.35
N ASP A 62 -3.18 8.03 7.70
CA ASP A 62 -3.52 8.69 8.97
C ASP A 62 -4.46 9.90 8.76
N TYR A 63 -5.36 9.79 7.77
CA TYR A 63 -6.33 10.83 7.42
C TYR A 63 -7.75 10.29 7.50
N SER A 64 -8.69 11.12 7.94
CA SER A 64 -10.11 10.88 7.65
C SER A 64 -10.38 11.06 6.15
N TRP A 65 -11.46 10.47 5.64
CA TRP A 65 -11.84 10.66 4.23
C TRP A 65 -12.13 12.13 3.90
N ALA A 66 -12.73 12.88 4.83
CA ALA A 66 -13.04 14.29 4.64
C ALA A 66 -11.78 15.15 4.45
N GLU A 67 -10.74 14.88 5.24
CA GLU A 67 -9.44 15.57 5.12
C GLU A 67 -8.75 15.19 3.82
N TRP A 68 -8.66 13.89 3.53
CA TRP A 68 -8.00 13.41 2.32
C TRP A 68 -8.68 13.94 1.06
N LYS A 69 -10.01 13.87 1.00
CA LYS A 69 -10.82 14.46 -0.08
C LYS A 69 -10.49 15.95 -0.31
N SER A 70 -10.38 16.74 0.76
CA SER A 70 -10.06 18.18 0.66
C SER A 70 -8.67 18.42 0.07
N LEU A 71 -7.68 17.62 0.48
CA LEU A 71 -6.31 17.67 -0.05
C LEU A 71 -6.26 17.29 -1.52
N VAL A 72 -6.93 16.19 -1.90
CA VAL A 72 -7.00 15.70 -3.29
C VAL A 72 -7.67 16.71 -4.23
N GLU A 73 -8.75 17.37 -3.79
CA GLU A 73 -9.42 18.40 -4.60
C GLU A 73 -8.54 19.66 -4.79
N SER A 74 -7.73 19.98 -3.78
CA SER A 74 -6.72 21.03 -3.89
C SER A 74 -5.59 20.63 -4.86
N ALA A 75 -5.13 19.38 -4.80
CA ALA A 75 -4.14 18.82 -5.72
C ALA A 75 -4.64 18.84 -7.17
N TYR A 76 -5.87 18.40 -7.42
CA TYR A 76 -6.47 18.46 -8.76
C TYR A 76 -6.52 19.90 -9.29
N THR A 77 -6.89 20.87 -8.46
CA THR A 77 -6.91 22.28 -8.86
C THR A 77 -5.51 22.75 -9.28
N ALA A 78 -4.49 22.48 -8.46
CA ALA A 78 -3.11 22.87 -8.73
C ALA A 78 -2.54 22.20 -10.00
N ILE A 79 -2.78 20.90 -10.19
CA ILE A 79 -2.34 20.16 -11.39
C ILE A 79 -3.04 20.71 -12.64
N ASN A 80 -4.35 20.93 -12.57
CA ASN A 80 -5.16 21.37 -13.70
C ASN A 80 -4.87 22.82 -14.14
N GLU A 81 -4.36 23.67 -13.23
CA GLU A 81 -3.85 25.01 -13.56
C GLU A 81 -2.68 24.96 -14.55
N VAL A 82 -1.83 23.93 -14.44
CA VAL A 82 -0.60 23.77 -15.26
C VAL A 82 -0.84 22.89 -16.47
N ASN A 83 -1.49 21.74 -16.27
CA ASN A 83 -1.69 20.74 -17.32
C ASN A 83 -3.06 20.06 -17.19
N PRO A 84 -4.10 20.57 -17.88
CA PRO A 84 -5.45 20.03 -17.80
C PRO A 84 -5.61 18.68 -18.50
N ASN A 85 -4.55 18.12 -19.10
CA ASN A 85 -4.60 16.84 -19.82
C ASN A 85 -4.09 15.65 -18.98
N LEU A 86 -3.43 15.90 -17.85
CA LEU A 86 -2.97 14.83 -16.97
C LEU A 86 -4.16 14.16 -16.27
N LEU A 87 -4.05 12.85 -16.06
CA LEU A 87 -4.88 12.11 -15.13
C LEU A 87 -4.38 12.36 -13.70
N VAL A 88 -5.30 12.35 -12.75
CA VAL A 88 -5.01 12.38 -11.32
C VAL A 88 -5.32 11.00 -10.75
N PHE A 89 -4.28 10.34 -10.27
CA PHE A 89 -4.36 9.06 -9.57
C PHE A 89 -4.56 9.37 -8.08
N VAL A 90 -5.56 8.73 -7.49
CA VAL A 90 -5.98 8.98 -6.11
C VAL A 90 -6.15 7.65 -5.38
N GLU A 91 -5.29 7.43 -4.41
CA GLU A 91 -5.39 6.31 -3.47
C GLU A 91 -6.50 6.53 -2.43
N GLY A 92 -6.76 5.49 -1.64
CA GLY A 92 -7.62 5.54 -0.46
C GLY A 92 -6.91 6.07 0.79
N ILE A 93 -7.51 5.78 1.95
CA ILE A 93 -6.96 6.05 3.29
C ILE A 93 -6.73 4.72 4.05
N GLY A 94 -6.39 4.78 5.34
CA GLY A 94 -6.32 3.61 6.23
C GLY A 94 -7.64 3.24 6.90
N GLY A 95 -7.60 2.21 7.76
CA GLY A 95 -8.71 1.80 8.62
C GLY A 95 -8.91 2.67 9.88
N SER A 96 -7.96 3.57 10.16
CA SER A 96 -8.03 4.55 11.25
C SER A 96 -7.16 5.78 10.95
N HIS A 97 -7.38 6.87 11.69
CA HIS A 97 -6.58 8.09 11.65
C HIS A 97 -6.31 8.63 13.07
N ASP A 98 -5.56 9.74 13.16
CA ASP A 98 -5.04 10.37 14.38
C ASP A 98 -4.00 9.55 15.15
N ASN A 99 -3.48 8.47 14.55
CA ASN A 99 -2.61 7.50 15.20
C ASN A 99 -1.23 8.09 15.58
N GLN A 100 -0.79 9.20 14.98
CA GLN A 100 0.55 9.78 15.15
C GLN A 100 0.70 10.84 16.25
N ASP A 101 -0.28 11.10 17.13
CA ASP A 101 -0.13 12.14 18.16
C ASP A 101 0.87 11.80 19.31
N GLY A 102 1.55 10.65 19.21
CA GLY A 102 2.58 10.23 20.15
C GLY A 102 2.04 9.48 21.37
N THR A 103 0.76 9.12 21.37
CA THR A 103 0.18 8.17 22.33
C THR A 103 -0.55 7.04 21.60
N PRO A 104 -0.43 5.77 22.02
CA PRO A 104 -1.23 4.67 21.45
C PRO A 104 -2.75 4.79 21.66
N ASP A 105 -3.20 5.85 22.35
CA ASP A 105 -4.54 5.99 22.93
C ASP A 105 -5.50 6.84 22.07
N THR A 106 -4.99 7.48 21.01
CA THR A 106 -5.71 8.39 20.12
C THR A 106 -5.80 7.76 18.73
N LYS A 107 -6.70 6.79 18.63
CA LYS A 107 -7.08 6.17 17.38
C LYS A 107 -8.52 6.53 17.10
N THR A 108 -8.78 7.14 15.95
CA THR A 108 -10.13 7.32 15.43
C THR A 108 -10.36 6.31 14.31
N ASP A 109 -11.31 5.38 14.50
CA ASP A 109 -11.66 4.41 13.46
C ASP A 109 -12.25 5.12 12.23
N THR A 110 -11.80 4.70 11.05
CA THR A 110 -12.31 5.18 9.76
C THR A 110 -13.30 4.15 9.22
N PRO A 111 -14.50 4.53 8.73
CA PRO A 111 -15.43 3.59 8.12
C PRO A 111 -14.82 2.81 6.95
N HIS A 112 -14.97 1.49 6.95
CA HIS A 112 -14.46 0.61 5.88
C HIS A 112 -15.31 -0.66 5.64
N GLY A 113 -16.60 -0.64 6.00
CA GLY A 113 -17.49 -1.79 5.79
C GLY A 113 -17.46 -2.81 6.94
N ASP A 114 -17.40 -4.10 6.61
CA ASP A 114 -17.33 -5.20 7.57
C ASP A 114 -15.97 -5.22 8.29
N LEU A 115 -15.99 -5.08 9.62
CA LEU A 115 -14.80 -5.06 10.48
C LEU A 115 -14.04 -6.42 10.51
N GLY A 116 -14.59 -7.47 9.89
CA GLY A 116 -13.92 -8.74 9.66
C GLY A 116 -12.80 -8.67 8.63
N THR A 117 -12.68 -7.59 7.87
CA THR A 117 -11.59 -7.25 6.96
C THR A 117 -11.14 -5.83 7.21
N ASN A 118 -9.83 -5.56 7.14
CA ASN A 118 -9.29 -4.23 7.38
C ASN A 118 -8.44 -3.80 6.17
N PRO A 119 -8.57 -2.54 5.72
CA PRO A 119 -7.84 -2.03 4.56
C PRO A 119 -6.35 -1.81 4.88
N ASN A 120 -5.48 -2.07 3.89
CA ASN A 120 -4.12 -1.55 3.88
C ASN A 120 -4.11 -0.01 3.79
N TRP A 121 -2.94 0.58 4.02
CA TRP A 121 -2.73 2.00 3.74
C TRP A 121 -2.99 2.28 2.27
N GLY A 122 -3.63 3.42 1.94
CA GLY A 122 -4.01 3.72 0.56
C GLY A 122 -5.13 2.84 -0.02
N GLU A 123 -5.71 1.89 0.72
CA GLU A 123 -6.74 0.97 0.17
C GLU A 123 -8.16 1.52 0.31
N ASN A 124 -8.45 2.21 1.42
CA ASN A 124 -9.82 2.49 1.84
C ASN A 124 -10.44 3.64 1.03
N LEU A 125 -11.33 3.30 0.10
CA LEU A 125 -12.18 4.23 -0.66
C LEU A 125 -13.67 4.08 -0.29
N PHE A 126 -13.97 3.45 0.85
CA PHE A 126 -15.33 3.10 1.26
C PHE A 126 -16.29 4.30 1.27
N GLU A 127 -15.85 5.43 1.82
CA GLU A 127 -16.68 6.62 1.96
C GLU A 127 -16.89 7.38 0.63
N MET A 128 -16.12 7.11 -0.42
CA MET A 128 -16.24 7.80 -1.71
C MET A 128 -17.62 7.63 -2.34
N GLY A 129 -18.29 6.50 -2.11
CA GLY A 129 -19.59 6.18 -2.67
C GLY A 129 -20.70 7.12 -2.18
N THR A 130 -20.58 7.66 -0.96
CA THR A 130 -21.53 8.60 -0.37
C THR A 130 -20.98 10.03 -0.26
N ASN A 131 -19.66 10.18 -0.32
CA ASN A 131 -18.93 11.45 -0.29
C ASN A 131 -17.90 11.52 -1.43
N PRO A 132 -18.33 11.67 -2.70
CA PRO A 132 -17.45 11.55 -3.86
C PRO A 132 -16.52 12.76 -4.03
N LEU A 133 -15.35 12.53 -4.62
CA LEU A 133 -14.43 13.58 -5.06
C LEU A 133 -15.10 14.50 -6.10
N THR A 134 -14.86 15.80 -5.99
CA THR A 134 -15.30 16.83 -6.95
C THR A 134 -14.29 16.98 -8.07
N ILE A 135 -13.98 15.85 -8.73
CA ILE A 135 -13.04 15.77 -9.86
C ILE A 135 -13.81 15.16 -11.04
N PRO A 136 -13.69 15.71 -12.27
CA PRO A 136 -14.32 15.10 -13.44
C PRO A 136 -13.86 13.64 -13.60
N LYS A 137 -14.81 12.72 -13.80
CA LYS A 137 -14.51 11.28 -13.89
C LYS A 137 -13.51 10.96 -15.00
N GLU A 138 -13.51 11.73 -16.09
CA GLU A 138 -12.57 11.61 -17.20
C GLU A 138 -11.13 12.05 -16.88
N ARG A 139 -10.91 12.64 -15.69
CA ARG A 139 -9.60 13.04 -15.17
C ARG A 139 -9.15 12.24 -13.96
N LEU A 140 -10.00 11.38 -13.41
CA LEU A 140 -9.77 10.66 -12.17
C LEU A 140 -9.49 9.18 -12.43
N VAL A 141 -8.43 8.67 -11.83
CA VAL A 141 -8.15 7.24 -11.70
C VAL A 141 -8.04 6.91 -10.22
N LEU A 142 -8.79 5.91 -9.76
CA LEU A 142 -8.65 5.40 -8.39
C LEU A 142 -7.49 4.42 -8.32
N SER A 143 -6.64 4.59 -7.32
CA SER A 143 -5.32 3.94 -7.22
C SER A 143 -5.13 3.16 -5.91
N PRO A 144 -6.05 2.29 -5.45
CA PRO A 144 -5.90 1.67 -4.15
C PRO A 144 -4.68 0.76 -4.08
N HIS A 145 -4.04 0.67 -2.91
CA HIS A 145 -2.99 -0.30 -2.61
C HIS A 145 -3.59 -1.49 -1.84
N THR A 146 -3.09 -2.70 -2.03
CA THR A 146 -3.64 -3.89 -1.35
C THR A 146 -2.56 -4.94 -1.17
N TYR A 147 -2.44 -5.49 0.04
CA TYR A 147 -1.32 -6.35 0.41
C TYR A 147 -1.70 -7.60 1.22
N GLY A 148 -0.82 -8.60 1.13
CA GLY A 148 -0.96 -9.89 1.76
C GLY A 148 -0.30 -10.02 3.13
N PRO A 149 -0.31 -11.24 3.70
CA PRO A 149 0.23 -11.51 5.03
C PRO A 149 1.74 -11.30 5.13
N SER A 150 2.49 -11.22 4.02
CA SER A 150 3.92 -10.90 4.10
C SER A 150 4.20 -9.44 4.51
N VAL A 151 3.27 -8.52 4.23
CA VAL A 151 3.35 -7.11 4.61
C VAL A 151 2.85 -6.90 6.04
N PHE A 152 1.65 -7.39 6.34
CA PHE A 152 1.13 -7.34 7.71
C PHE A 152 0.15 -8.49 7.98
N GLN A 153 0.32 -9.17 9.10
CA GLN A 153 -0.49 -10.33 9.48
C GLN A 153 -1.78 -9.88 10.16
N GLN A 154 -2.67 -9.29 9.36
CA GLN A 154 -3.98 -8.78 9.79
C GLN A 154 -4.88 -9.88 10.38
N THR A 155 -5.79 -9.47 11.27
CA THR A 155 -6.76 -10.37 11.93
C THR A 155 -7.58 -11.22 10.94
N MET A 156 -7.82 -10.70 9.73
CA MET A 156 -8.57 -11.40 8.68
C MET A 156 -7.89 -12.67 8.15
N PHE A 157 -6.58 -12.81 8.37
CA PHE A 157 -5.81 -13.99 7.99
C PHE A 157 -5.73 -15.05 9.08
N MET A 158 -6.15 -14.79 10.32
CA MET A 158 -6.03 -15.76 11.41
C MET A 158 -6.88 -17.02 11.17
N ASP A 159 -6.30 -18.19 11.41
CA ASP A 159 -6.99 -19.47 11.26
C ASP A 159 -8.17 -19.57 12.25
N PRO A 160 -9.43 -19.65 11.77
CA PRO A 160 -10.60 -19.74 12.64
C PRO A 160 -10.64 -21.05 13.46
N ALA A 161 -9.81 -22.05 13.12
CA ALA A 161 -9.64 -23.26 13.91
C ALA A 161 -8.83 -23.04 15.21
N GLN A 162 -8.24 -21.86 15.41
CA GLN A 162 -7.54 -21.46 16.64
C GLN A 162 -8.28 -20.31 17.34
N PRO A 163 -9.32 -20.58 18.14
CA PRO A 163 -10.09 -19.56 18.86
C PRO A 163 -9.23 -18.62 19.72
N GLU A 164 -8.12 -19.11 20.27
CA GLU A 164 -7.14 -18.32 21.03
C GLU A 164 -6.47 -17.21 20.21
N CYS A 165 -6.51 -17.30 18.88
CA CYS A 165 -5.97 -16.32 17.93
C CYS A 165 -7.01 -15.29 17.47
N THR A 166 -8.25 -15.37 17.95
CA THR A 166 -9.33 -14.46 17.51
C THR A 166 -9.01 -13.02 17.88
N GLY A 167 -8.97 -12.15 16.86
CA GLY A 167 -8.72 -10.72 17.04
C GLY A 167 -7.24 -10.37 17.24
N LEU A 168 -6.33 -11.34 17.16
CA LEU A 168 -4.89 -11.08 17.21
C LEU A 168 -4.35 -10.75 15.82
N GLU A 169 -3.27 -9.99 15.79
CA GLU A 169 -2.54 -9.62 14.57
C GLU A 169 -1.05 -9.44 14.87
N GLY A 170 -0.24 -9.38 13.80
CA GLY A 170 1.19 -9.09 13.90
C GLY A 170 1.95 -9.93 14.92
N GLU A 171 2.85 -9.29 15.67
CA GLU A 171 3.72 -9.96 16.64
C GLU A 171 2.94 -10.69 17.75
N GLU A 172 1.78 -10.19 18.18
CA GLU A 172 0.98 -10.85 19.22
C GLU A 172 0.46 -12.22 18.73
N ALA A 173 -0.08 -12.27 17.51
CA ALA A 173 -0.52 -13.51 16.89
C ALA A 173 0.65 -14.47 16.65
N GLY A 174 1.76 -13.95 16.13
CA GLY A 174 2.95 -14.75 15.86
C GLY A 174 3.54 -15.40 17.11
N ASN A 175 3.63 -14.65 18.23
CA ASN A 175 4.13 -15.17 19.51
C ASN A 175 3.26 -16.30 20.11
N LEU A 176 1.98 -16.37 19.73
CA LEU A 176 1.08 -17.47 20.10
C LEU A 176 1.04 -18.61 19.08
N ASN A 177 1.91 -18.59 18.07
CA ASN A 177 1.94 -19.56 16.97
C ASN A 177 0.58 -19.68 16.25
N CYS A 178 -0.09 -18.55 16.03
CA CYS A 178 -1.30 -18.50 15.22
C CYS A 178 -0.96 -18.88 13.77
N ASN A 179 -1.79 -19.72 13.16
CA ASN A 179 -1.71 -20.04 11.73
C ASN A 179 -2.41 -18.95 10.92
N LEU A 180 -1.96 -18.82 9.67
CA LEU A 180 -2.58 -17.93 8.70
C LEU A 180 -3.29 -18.76 7.63
N VAL A 181 -4.51 -18.36 7.28
CA VAL A 181 -5.35 -18.96 6.24
C VAL A 181 -5.79 -17.88 5.27
N ILE A 182 -5.54 -18.10 3.98
CA ILE A 182 -6.08 -17.25 2.91
C ILE A 182 -7.42 -17.82 2.47
N ASP A 183 -8.49 -17.09 2.77
CA ASP A 183 -9.86 -17.43 2.37
C ASP A 183 -10.41 -16.36 1.42
N PRO A 184 -10.41 -16.61 0.09
CA PRO A 184 -10.97 -15.66 -0.88
C PRO A 184 -12.45 -15.32 -0.64
N ALA A 185 -13.23 -16.21 -0.02
CA ALA A 185 -14.63 -15.95 0.30
C ALA A 185 -14.80 -14.90 1.42
N ARG A 186 -13.76 -14.71 2.24
CA ARG A 186 -13.67 -13.63 3.24
C ARG A 186 -13.03 -12.37 2.66
N LEU A 187 -11.95 -12.52 1.89
CA LEU A 187 -11.17 -11.37 1.40
C LEU A 187 -11.87 -10.61 0.27
N THR A 188 -12.54 -11.32 -0.65
CA THR A 188 -13.18 -10.68 -1.81
C THR A 188 -14.26 -9.67 -1.41
N PRO A 189 -15.19 -9.98 -0.48
CA PRO A 189 -16.14 -8.98 0.02
C PRO A 189 -15.46 -7.74 0.61
N GLY A 190 -14.36 -7.90 1.35
CA GLY A 190 -13.58 -6.78 1.89
C GLY A 190 -13.04 -5.88 0.79
N TRP A 191 -12.35 -6.44 -0.21
CA TRP A 191 -11.87 -5.66 -1.37
C TRP A 191 -13.01 -4.96 -2.13
N GLU A 192 -14.18 -5.59 -2.20
CA GLU A 192 -15.36 -4.99 -2.82
C GLU A 192 -15.88 -3.80 -2.04
N GLU A 193 -15.93 -3.87 -0.71
CA GLU A 193 -16.36 -2.78 0.16
C GLU A 193 -15.33 -1.65 0.22
N HIS A 194 -14.04 -1.99 0.29
CA HIS A 194 -12.97 -1.00 0.38
C HIS A 194 -12.87 -0.17 -0.90
N PHE A 195 -12.94 -0.79 -2.09
CA PHE A 195 -12.80 -0.05 -3.35
C PHE A 195 -13.55 -0.66 -4.55
N GLY A 196 -13.74 -1.98 -4.60
CA GLY A 196 -14.23 -2.67 -5.80
C GLY A 196 -15.59 -2.22 -6.30
N TYR A 197 -16.49 -1.82 -5.40
CA TYR A 197 -17.80 -1.29 -5.76
C TYR A 197 -17.70 -0.02 -6.63
N LEU A 198 -16.62 0.76 -6.53
CA LEU A 198 -16.40 1.95 -7.35
C LEU A 198 -16.07 1.59 -8.80
N ARG A 199 -15.42 0.45 -9.03
CA ARG A 199 -15.21 -0.09 -10.37
C ARG A 199 -16.55 -0.35 -11.07
N ASP A 200 -17.52 -0.91 -10.35
CA ASP A 200 -18.87 -1.18 -10.85
C ASP A 200 -19.67 0.12 -11.11
N GLN A 201 -19.36 1.19 -10.38
CA GLN A 201 -19.90 2.53 -10.62
C GLN A 201 -19.23 3.27 -11.79
N GLY A 202 -18.34 2.61 -12.52
CA GLY A 202 -17.71 3.11 -13.74
C GLY A 202 -16.55 4.07 -13.51
N TYR A 203 -15.93 4.08 -12.33
CA TYR A 203 -14.65 4.77 -12.15
C TYR A 203 -13.52 4.01 -12.86
N ALA A 204 -12.58 4.76 -13.41
CA ALA A 204 -11.30 4.19 -13.85
C ALA A 204 -10.50 3.78 -12.61
N MET A 205 -9.86 2.61 -12.68
CA MET A 205 -9.15 2.05 -11.54
C MET A 205 -7.91 1.28 -11.99
N VAL A 206 -6.81 1.51 -11.28
CA VAL A 206 -5.56 0.75 -11.38
C VAL A 206 -5.14 0.46 -9.95
N ILE A 207 -4.82 -0.77 -9.58
CA ILE A 207 -4.22 -1.02 -8.26
C ILE A 207 -2.82 -0.40 -8.27
N GLY A 208 -2.60 0.61 -7.41
CA GLY A 208 -1.36 1.39 -7.36
C GLY A 208 -0.18 0.54 -6.91
N GLU A 209 -0.42 -0.34 -5.94
CA GLU A 209 0.53 -1.35 -5.49
C GLU A 209 -0.18 -2.63 -5.05
N PHE A 210 0.37 -3.76 -5.48
CA PHE A 210 0.10 -5.07 -4.91
C PHE A 210 1.30 -5.97 -5.08
N GLY A 211 1.54 -6.85 -4.11
CA GLY A 211 2.64 -7.79 -4.18
C GLY A 211 2.88 -8.45 -2.85
N GLY A 212 4.02 -9.13 -2.73
CA GLY A 212 4.32 -9.88 -1.54
C GLY A 212 5.49 -10.84 -1.70
N ASN A 213 6.07 -11.20 -0.56
CA ASN A 213 7.13 -12.17 -0.50
C ASN A 213 6.53 -13.57 -0.61
N TRP A 214 6.59 -14.12 -1.82
CA TRP A 214 5.98 -15.42 -2.14
C TRP A 214 6.43 -16.51 -1.17
N ASP A 215 7.71 -16.51 -0.79
CA ASP A 215 8.31 -17.51 0.08
C ASP A 215 8.29 -17.13 1.58
N TRP A 216 7.51 -16.10 1.94
CA TRP A 216 7.37 -15.66 3.32
C TRP A 216 7.03 -16.83 4.27
N PRO A 217 7.66 -16.92 5.45
CA PRO A 217 8.53 -15.91 6.07
C PRO A 217 10.00 -15.94 5.64
N THR A 218 10.38 -16.77 4.66
CA THR A 218 11.76 -16.79 4.14
C THR A 218 12.17 -15.41 3.63
N ASN A 219 13.42 -14.98 3.87
CA ASN A 219 13.94 -13.67 3.47
C ASN A 219 13.21 -12.43 4.04
N ALA A 220 12.24 -12.61 4.96
CA ALA A 220 11.71 -11.51 5.76
C ALA A 220 12.75 -11.00 6.78
N SER A 221 12.37 -10.01 7.58
CA SER A 221 13.21 -9.52 8.68
C SER A 221 13.64 -10.67 9.61
N SER A 222 14.74 -10.50 10.36
CA SER A 222 15.16 -11.51 11.33
C SER A 222 14.11 -11.74 12.43
N GLY A 223 13.35 -10.70 12.79
CA GLY A 223 12.26 -10.79 13.76
C GLY A 223 11.11 -11.63 13.22
N ASP A 224 10.63 -11.33 12.02
CA ASP A 224 9.52 -12.07 11.41
C ASP A 224 9.87 -13.53 11.15
N ARG A 225 11.10 -13.80 10.70
CA ARG A 225 11.58 -15.18 10.54
C ARG A 225 11.58 -15.98 11.82
N GLN A 226 11.84 -15.34 12.96
CA GLN A 226 11.82 -16.00 14.25
C GLN A 226 10.37 -16.21 14.72
N ILE A 227 9.59 -15.12 14.74
CA ILE A 227 8.21 -15.09 15.24
C ILE A 227 7.31 -16.02 14.44
N TRP A 228 7.47 -16.06 13.11
CA TRP A 228 6.62 -16.82 12.20
C TRP A 228 7.26 -18.11 11.69
N SER A 229 8.30 -18.61 12.37
CA SER A 229 9.05 -19.81 11.96
C SER A 229 8.20 -21.09 11.83
N HIS A 230 7.00 -21.11 12.43
CA HIS A 230 6.03 -22.21 12.30
C HIS A 230 5.22 -22.17 10.99
N ILE A 231 5.18 -21.05 10.27
CA ILE A 231 4.47 -20.94 8.99
C ILE A 231 5.27 -21.61 7.88
N THR A 232 4.59 -22.39 7.04
CA THR A 232 5.21 -23.03 5.88
C THR A 232 5.50 -22.00 4.77
N PRO A 233 6.77 -21.83 4.37
CA PRO A 233 7.15 -20.94 3.27
C PRO A 233 6.43 -21.26 1.96
N GLY A 234 6.14 -20.24 1.15
CA GLY A 234 5.62 -20.43 -0.20
C GLY A 234 4.11 -20.66 -0.28
N VAL A 235 3.40 -20.66 0.86
CA VAL A 235 1.99 -21.02 0.94
C VAL A 235 1.10 -19.78 1.06
N VAL A 236 1.15 -19.08 2.19
CA VAL A 236 0.12 -18.10 2.55
C VAL A 236 0.18 -16.86 1.66
N ASP A 237 1.37 -16.29 1.43
CA ASP A 237 1.47 -15.08 0.61
C ASP A 237 1.28 -15.38 -0.89
N GLY A 238 1.78 -16.52 -1.37
CA GLY A 238 1.49 -16.99 -2.73
C GLY A 238 0.00 -17.23 -2.99
N GLN A 239 -0.72 -17.82 -2.02
CA GLN A 239 -2.18 -17.98 -2.10
C GLN A 239 -2.91 -16.64 -2.13
N TRP A 240 -2.46 -15.68 -1.31
CA TRP A 240 -3.03 -14.34 -1.30
C TRP A 240 -2.83 -13.62 -2.63
N GLN A 241 -1.61 -13.66 -3.19
CA GLN A 241 -1.31 -13.03 -4.47
C GLN A 241 -2.16 -13.61 -5.61
N GLU A 242 -2.31 -14.94 -5.66
CA GLU A 242 -3.16 -15.60 -6.66
C GLU A 242 -4.65 -15.22 -6.50
N ALA A 243 -5.15 -15.19 -5.26
CA ALA A 243 -6.54 -14.80 -4.97
C ALA A 243 -6.83 -13.35 -5.35
N PHE A 244 -5.89 -12.44 -5.07
CA PHE A 244 -6.05 -11.03 -5.42
C PHE A 244 -5.96 -10.79 -6.93
N ALA A 245 -5.04 -11.48 -7.62
CA ALA A 245 -4.98 -11.46 -9.07
C ALA A 245 -6.29 -11.98 -9.71
N ASP A 246 -6.87 -13.05 -9.18
CA ASP A 246 -8.17 -13.57 -9.63
C ASP A 246 -9.30 -12.54 -9.46
N TYR A 247 -9.31 -11.86 -8.32
CA TYR A 247 -10.25 -10.78 -8.06
C TYR A 247 -10.11 -9.63 -9.07
N MET A 248 -8.88 -9.12 -9.27
CA MET A 248 -8.59 -8.06 -10.23
C MET A 248 -9.02 -8.45 -11.66
N ILE A 249 -8.73 -9.67 -12.10
CA ILE A 249 -9.16 -10.20 -13.40
C ILE A 249 -10.70 -10.21 -13.49
N SER A 250 -11.38 -10.70 -12.46
CA SER A 250 -12.85 -10.78 -12.44
C SER A 250 -13.53 -9.41 -12.56
N LYS A 251 -12.88 -8.36 -12.05
CA LYS A 251 -13.37 -6.98 -12.07
C LYS A 251 -12.82 -6.16 -13.23
N ASN A 252 -11.98 -6.75 -14.08
CA ASN A 252 -11.24 -6.07 -15.14
C ASN A 252 -10.52 -4.82 -14.59
N ILE A 253 -9.71 -5.05 -13.56
CA ILE A 253 -8.82 -4.08 -12.91
C ILE A 253 -7.39 -4.48 -13.24
N GLN A 254 -6.57 -3.50 -13.64
CA GLN A 254 -5.13 -3.67 -13.87
C GLN A 254 -4.36 -3.13 -12.66
N GLY A 255 -3.06 -3.39 -12.55
CA GLY A 255 -2.28 -2.86 -11.44
C GLY A 255 -0.78 -2.86 -11.66
N CYS A 256 -0.08 -2.13 -10.80
CA CYS A 256 1.36 -2.05 -10.72
C CYS A 256 1.87 -3.01 -9.63
N TYR A 257 2.77 -3.92 -9.99
CA TYR A 257 3.30 -4.90 -9.05
C TYR A 257 4.39 -4.29 -8.17
N TRP A 258 4.26 -4.49 -6.86
CA TRP A 258 5.24 -4.06 -5.87
C TRP A 258 6.12 -5.21 -5.37
N GLY A 259 7.45 -5.10 -5.44
CA GLY A 259 8.25 -4.22 -6.28
C GLY A 259 8.73 -4.92 -7.55
N MET A 260 9.21 -4.15 -8.54
CA MET A 260 10.22 -4.70 -9.46
C MET A 260 11.51 -5.03 -8.68
N ASN A 261 11.89 -4.12 -7.80
CA ASN A 261 13.08 -4.20 -6.96
C ASN A 261 13.01 -5.38 -5.99
N PRO A 262 14.02 -6.24 -5.96
CA PRO A 262 13.99 -7.45 -5.14
C PRO A 262 14.24 -7.20 -3.65
N GLU A 263 14.80 -6.05 -3.27
CA GLU A 263 15.22 -5.77 -1.90
C GLU A 263 14.16 -5.14 -0.99
N SER A 264 12.89 -5.14 -1.40
CA SER A 264 11.79 -4.75 -0.50
C SER A 264 11.70 -5.76 0.66
N GLY A 265 11.72 -5.29 1.91
CA GLY A 265 11.99 -6.14 3.07
C GLY A 265 10.86 -7.12 3.45
N ASP A 266 9.62 -6.76 3.15
CA ASP A 266 8.40 -7.50 3.46
C ASP A 266 7.80 -8.20 2.23
N THR A 267 8.00 -7.62 1.05
CA THR A 267 7.40 -8.05 -0.22
C THR A 267 8.41 -8.74 -1.16
N GLY A 268 9.71 -8.54 -0.96
CA GLY A 268 10.72 -8.83 -1.98
C GLY A 268 10.39 -8.11 -3.28
N GLY A 269 10.70 -8.73 -4.42
CA GLY A 269 10.34 -8.16 -5.72
C GLY A 269 10.08 -9.18 -6.78
N TRP A 270 9.84 -8.70 -7.99
CA TRP A 270 9.70 -9.52 -9.18
C TRP A 270 11.06 -10.10 -9.60
N TYR A 271 12.14 -9.33 -9.50
CA TYR A 271 13.48 -9.91 -9.56
C TYR A 271 13.77 -10.73 -8.30
N GLY A 272 14.64 -11.74 -8.42
CA GLY A 272 15.32 -12.34 -7.27
C GLY A 272 16.52 -11.48 -6.83
N HIS A 273 17.10 -11.80 -5.68
CA HIS A 273 18.33 -11.16 -5.21
C HIS A 273 19.16 -12.10 -4.34
N ALA A 274 20.46 -11.83 -4.29
CA ALA A 274 21.40 -12.59 -3.47
C ALA A 274 21.45 -12.13 -2.01
N TYR A 275 20.89 -10.96 -1.67
CA TYR A 275 20.99 -10.40 -0.31
C TYR A 275 20.20 -11.22 0.69
N ASP A 276 20.86 -11.60 1.79
CA ASP A 276 20.20 -12.11 2.98
C ASP A 276 20.73 -11.36 4.20
N PRO A 277 19.86 -10.83 5.08
CA PRO A 277 20.31 -9.98 6.18
C PRO A 277 21.14 -10.70 7.25
N VAL A 278 21.25 -12.03 7.20
CA VAL A 278 21.97 -12.85 8.18
C VAL A 278 23.19 -13.55 7.57
N SER A 279 23.01 -14.18 6.42
CA SER A 279 23.96 -15.07 5.76
C SER A 279 24.68 -14.45 4.56
N ASN A 280 24.13 -13.38 3.96
CA ASN A 280 24.76 -12.71 2.81
C ASN A 280 24.42 -11.22 2.72
N THR A 281 24.87 -10.43 3.69
CA THR A 281 24.65 -8.97 3.70
C THR A 281 25.36 -8.24 2.56
N GLY A 282 26.39 -8.86 1.97
CA GLY A 282 27.11 -8.33 0.80
C GLY A 282 26.37 -8.48 -0.53
N GLY A 283 25.24 -9.20 -0.56
CA GLY A 283 24.45 -9.41 -1.78
C GLY A 283 23.56 -8.22 -2.20
N TRP A 284 23.52 -7.13 -1.42
CA TRP A 284 22.66 -5.97 -1.70
C TRP A 284 22.98 -5.36 -3.07
N GLY A 285 21.96 -5.08 -3.89
CA GLY A 285 22.11 -4.57 -5.24
C GLY A 285 22.55 -5.62 -6.28
N THR A 286 22.64 -6.90 -5.90
CA THR A 286 22.88 -8.01 -6.84
C THR A 286 21.55 -8.65 -7.21
N TRP A 287 20.97 -8.19 -8.32
CA TRP A 287 19.71 -8.69 -8.84
C TRP A 287 19.91 -10.00 -9.59
N GLU A 288 19.03 -10.97 -9.33
CA GLU A 288 19.01 -12.28 -9.97
C GLU A 288 17.92 -12.35 -11.05
N ALA A 289 17.63 -13.53 -11.57
CA ALA A 289 16.56 -13.70 -12.56
C ALA A 289 15.17 -13.37 -11.97
N PHE A 290 14.21 -13.09 -12.85
CA PHE A 290 12.81 -12.95 -12.43
C PHE A 290 12.28 -14.20 -11.73
N ASP A 291 11.47 -14.01 -10.70
CA ASP A 291 10.66 -15.07 -10.13
C ASP A 291 9.60 -15.51 -11.16
N ALA A 292 9.68 -16.78 -11.59
CA ALA A 292 8.79 -17.32 -12.59
C ALA A 292 7.32 -17.37 -12.14
N ARG A 293 7.05 -17.51 -10.84
CA ARG A 293 5.69 -17.55 -10.28
C ARG A 293 5.05 -16.17 -10.38
N LYS A 294 5.76 -15.14 -9.91
CA LYS A 294 5.36 -13.72 -10.06
C LYS A 294 5.20 -13.36 -11.54
N THR A 295 6.13 -13.77 -12.39
CA THR A 295 6.05 -13.57 -13.84
C THR A 295 4.78 -14.17 -14.45
N ASN A 296 4.44 -15.41 -14.07
CA ASN A 296 3.24 -16.08 -14.59
C ASN A 296 1.95 -15.41 -14.10
N LEU A 297 1.92 -15.00 -12.84
CA LEU A 297 0.80 -14.25 -12.26
C LEU A 297 0.58 -12.93 -13.01
N LEU A 298 1.65 -12.17 -13.26
CA LEU A 298 1.58 -10.88 -13.97
C LEU A 298 1.20 -11.04 -15.45
N ASN A 299 1.73 -12.06 -16.14
CA ASN A 299 1.30 -12.38 -17.49
C ASN A 299 -0.20 -12.72 -17.55
N ARG A 300 -0.73 -13.38 -16.52
CA ARG A 300 -2.16 -13.70 -16.42
C ARG A 300 -3.01 -12.46 -16.17
N LEU A 301 -2.54 -11.54 -15.33
CA LEU A 301 -3.25 -10.30 -15.02
C LEU A 301 -3.26 -9.31 -16.20
N TRP A 302 -2.08 -9.03 -16.78
CA TRP A 302 -1.92 -8.03 -17.84
C TRP A 302 -2.21 -8.57 -19.25
N GLY A 303 -2.28 -9.90 -19.40
CA GLY A 303 -2.57 -10.55 -20.68
C GLY A 303 -4.06 -10.66 -21.04
N GLN A 304 -4.95 -10.05 -20.25
CA GLN A 304 -6.41 -10.03 -20.47
C GLN A 304 -6.80 -9.12 -21.65
#